data_AF-A0A843EC48-F1
#
_entry.id   AF-A0A843EC48-F1
#
_cell.length_a   1.000
_cell.length_b   1.000
_cell.length_c   1.000
_cell.angle_alpha   90.00
_cell.angle_beta   90.00
_cell.angle_gamma   90.00
#
_symmetry.space_group_name_H-M   'P 1'
#
loop_
_entity.id
_entity.type
_entity.pdbx_description
1 polymer ?
#
loop_
_entity_poly.entity_id
_entity_poly.type
_entity_poly.pdbx_seq_one_letter_code
_entity_poly.pdbx_strand_id
1 'polypeptide(L)'
;TMVNRVLLAGVLVEKENTGTEEEPMWRARIQDINGNFFLNVGRFQPEAAAAMADLEAPSYVAVIGKIRTYSPEEGKVYISIRPERIVQIEEKDRNLWLLEAAQCMWDRLLKVREAVKDPDAGINDLISKGFTQQEAEGVCMALEHYGNPESTVYLKTLQSALRKLLPDNDVDFGLPEDMGEYPDEMDDEIVDDDVKVTSSSSAPSAPVADSGNDMDKEEIILGFIDRLDPGGSAKGAPRDEIERLAAEEGISANEVEEISDSLMDKGLIYEPNLGYLRKI
;
A
#
# COMPACT_ATOMS: atom_id res chain seq x y z
N THR A 1 -0.49 16.97 4.02
CA THR A 1 0.84 16.50 3.57
C THR A 1 0.66 15.26 2.72
N MET A 2 1.35 15.19 1.59
CA MET A 2 1.38 13.96 0.78
C MET A 2 2.39 12.99 1.39
N VAL A 3 2.01 11.71 1.52
CA VAL A 3 2.83 10.69 2.17
C VAL A 3 3.13 9.60 1.16
N ASN A 4 4.42 9.39 0.88
CA ASN A 4 4.91 8.32 0.00
C ASN A 4 5.59 7.19 0.77
N ARG A 5 6.16 7.51 1.93
CA ARG A 5 6.83 6.57 2.84
C ARG A 5 6.30 6.76 4.24
N VAL A 6 6.22 5.66 4.98
CA VAL A 6 5.86 5.67 6.39
C VAL A 6 6.92 4.99 7.23
N LEU A 7 7.01 5.46 8.46
CA LEU A 7 7.67 4.76 9.56
C LEU A 7 6.57 4.16 10.45
N LEU A 8 6.58 2.83 10.58
CA LEU A 8 5.70 2.07 11.45
C LEU A 8 6.54 1.40 12.54
N ALA A 9 6.08 1.36 13.78
CA ALA A 9 6.63 0.49 14.81
C ALA A 9 5.52 -0.35 15.44
N GLY A 10 5.80 -1.62 15.71
CA GLY A 10 4.81 -2.55 16.25
C GLY A 10 5.43 -3.89 16.63
N VAL A 11 4.57 -4.89 16.84
CA VAL A 11 4.96 -6.27 17.12
C VAL A 11 4.86 -7.06 15.82
N LEU A 12 5.97 -7.59 15.33
CA LEU A 12 5.98 -8.65 14.33
C LEU A 12 5.36 -9.89 14.97
N VAL A 13 4.12 -10.21 14.61
CA VAL A 13 3.36 -11.34 15.20
C VAL A 13 3.54 -12.61 14.41
N GLU A 14 3.63 -12.50 13.08
CA GLU A 14 3.78 -13.62 12.16
C GLU A 14 4.77 -13.26 11.05
N LYS A 15 5.58 -14.23 10.64
CA LYS A 15 6.39 -14.18 9.42
C LYS A 15 6.35 -15.54 8.72
N GLU A 16 6.28 -15.52 7.40
CA GLU A 16 6.26 -16.70 6.55
C GLU A 16 7.17 -16.48 5.34
N ASN A 17 7.98 -17.48 5.00
CA ASN A 17 8.70 -17.48 3.73
C ASN A 17 7.79 -18.10 2.66
N THR A 18 7.28 -17.28 1.74
CA THR A 18 6.46 -17.71 0.60
C THR A 18 7.31 -18.01 -0.64
N GLY A 19 8.63 -17.75 -0.58
CA GLY A 19 9.59 -18.05 -1.64
C GLY A 19 10.28 -19.40 -1.46
N THR A 20 11.40 -19.57 -2.16
CA THR A 20 12.26 -20.76 -2.00
C THR A 20 13.34 -20.52 -0.95
N GLU A 21 14.10 -21.55 -0.57
CA GLU A 21 15.27 -21.37 0.31
C GLU A 21 16.38 -20.53 -0.36
N GLU A 22 16.51 -20.60 -1.69
CA GLU A 22 17.51 -19.86 -2.46
C GLU A 22 17.06 -18.43 -2.78
N GLU A 23 15.75 -18.23 -2.98
CA GLU A 23 15.12 -16.93 -3.25
C GLU A 23 13.98 -16.70 -2.24
N PRO A 24 14.31 -16.32 -0.99
CA PRO A 24 13.30 -16.12 0.04
C PRO A 24 12.44 -14.89 -0.26
N MET A 25 11.14 -15.03 -0.03
CA MET A 25 10.15 -13.95 -0.07
C MET A 25 9.38 -13.98 1.23
N TRP A 26 9.25 -12.84 1.90
CA TRP A 26 8.65 -12.82 3.23
C TRP A 26 7.31 -12.12 3.23
N ARG A 27 6.29 -12.83 3.72
CA ARG A 27 5.04 -12.23 4.17
C ARG A 27 5.11 -12.08 5.69
N ALA A 28 4.72 -10.93 6.20
CA ALA A 28 4.74 -10.69 7.64
C ALA A 28 3.59 -9.81 8.07
N ARG A 29 3.17 -9.98 9.33
CA ARG A 29 2.12 -9.19 9.96
C ARG A 29 2.69 -8.47 11.17
N ILE A 30 2.52 -7.16 11.17
CA ILE A 30 2.86 -6.28 12.29
C ILE A 30 1.58 -5.79 12.92
N GLN A 31 1.46 -5.99 14.23
CA GLN A 31 0.37 -5.45 15.02
C GLN A 31 0.83 -4.19 15.76
N ASP A 32 0.07 -3.11 15.64
CA ASP A 32 0.15 -1.95 16.53
C ASP A 32 -1.17 -1.82 17.30
N ILE A 33 -1.23 -0.89 18.26
CA ILE A 33 -2.43 -0.59 19.03
C ILE A 33 -3.65 -0.30 18.17
N ASN A 34 -3.47 0.15 16.93
CA ASN A 34 -4.55 0.57 16.02
C ASN A 34 -4.83 -0.38 14.86
N GLY A 35 -4.29 -1.60 14.87
CA GLY A 35 -4.62 -2.60 13.85
C GLY A 35 -3.43 -3.39 13.32
N ASN A 36 -3.72 -4.16 12.27
CA ASN A 36 -2.76 -5.03 11.60
C ASN A 36 -2.20 -4.34 10.34
N PHE A 37 -0.90 -4.50 10.13
CA PHE A 37 -0.20 -4.05 8.94
C PHE A 37 0.50 -5.23 8.30
N PHE A 38 0.31 -5.39 7.00
CA PHE A 38 0.88 -6.51 6.27
C PHE A 38 2.10 -6.05 5.47
N LEU A 39 3.16 -6.84 5.53
CA LEU A 39 4.39 -6.63 4.79
C LEU A 39 4.53 -7.69 3.71
N ASN A 40 4.98 -7.26 2.54
CA ASN A 40 5.49 -8.15 1.50
C ASN A 40 6.93 -7.72 1.15
N VAL A 41 7.88 -8.62 1.39
CA VAL A 41 9.32 -8.42 1.16
C VAL A 41 9.80 -9.38 0.08
N GLY A 42 10.05 -8.84 -1.10
CA GLY A 42 10.55 -9.60 -2.24
C GLY A 42 12.06 -9.44 -2.45
N ARG A 43 12.52 -10.06 -3.54
CA ARG A 43 13.93 -10.09 -3.98
C ARG A 43 14.56 -8.71 -4.22
N PHE A 44 13.73 -7.71 -4.55
CA PHE A 44 14.17 -6.35 -4.84
C PHE A 44 14.31 -5.46 -3.60
N GLN A 45 14.08 -6.01 -2.41
CA GLN A 45 14.29 -5.33 -1.12
C GLN A 45 15.38 -6.04 -0.30
N PRO A 46 16.65 -6.05 -0.77
CA PRO A 46 17.70 -6.91 -0.20
C PRO A 46 17.99 -6.64 1.27
N GLU A 47 17.93 -5.37 1.70
CA GLU A 47 18.16 -5.01 3.12
C GLU A 47 17.02 -5.52 4.02
N ALA A 48 15.77 -5.33 3.60
CA ALA A 48 14.62 -5.83 4.34
C ALA A 48 14.56 -7.37 4.33
N ALA A 49 14.84 -8.02 3.19
CA ALA A 49 14.85 -9.47 3.07
C ALA A 49 15.91 -10.13 3.96
N ALA A 50 17.10 -9.53 4.04
CA ALA A 50 18.16 -9.99 4.94
C ALA A 50 17.73 -9.87 6.41
N ALA A 51 17.18 -8.73 6.81
CA ALA A 51 16.68 -8.54 8.17
C ALA A 51 15.54 -9.52 8.53
N MET A 52 14.62 -9.79 7.59
CA MET A 52 13.52 -10.74 7.78
C MET A 52 14.01 -12.18 8.00
N ALA A 53 15.16 -12.57 7.45
CA ALA A 53 15.75 -13.88 7.68
C ALA A 53 16.12 -14.06 9.17
N ASP A 54 16.71 -13.04 9.79
CA ASP A 54 17.20 -13.07 11.17
C ASP A 54 16.14 -12.77 12.23
N LEU A 55 15.07 -12.04 11.88
CA LEU A 55 14.01 -11.65 12.82
C LEU A 55 13.18 -12.85 13.29
N GLU A 56 12.95 -13.01 14.58
CA GLU A 56 12.02 -14.03 15.10
C GLU A 56 10.70 -13.39 15.53
N ALA A 57 9.58 -14.05 15.23
CA ALA A 57 8.27 -13.65 15.74
C ALA A 57 7.97 -14.43 17.05
N PRO A 58 7.44 -13.79 18.12
CA PRO A 58 7.12 -12.37 18.20
C PRO A 58 8.32 -11.48 18.56
N SER A 59 8.46 -10.33 17.89
CA SER A 59 9.46 -9.31 18.26
C SER A 59 8.99 -7.89 17.95
N TYR A 60 9.53 -6.90 18.65
CA TYR A 60 9.29 -5.50 18.31
C TYR A 60 10.11 -5.11 17.09
N VAL A 61 9.47 -4.47 16.11
CA VAL A 61 10.12 -4.05 14.87
C VAL A 61 9.73 -2.62 14.51
N ALA A 62 10.65 -1.92 13.83
CA ALA A 62 10.36 -0.69 13.11
C ALA A 62 10.58 -0.91 11.61
N VAL A 63 9.66 -0.38 10.80
CA VAL A 63 9.63 -0.52 9.35
C VAL A 63 9.56 0.84 8.69
N ILE A 64 10.42 1.06 7.70
CA ILE A 64 10.26 2.15 6.75
C ILE A 64 9.89 1.52 5.41
N GLY A 65 8.80 1.98 4.81
CA GLY A 65 8.33 1.41 3.55
C GLY A 65 7.37 2.31 2.79
N LYS A 66 7.09 1.91 1.55
CA LYS A 66 6.06 2.53 0.72
C LYS A 66 4.72 1.89 1.02
N ILE A 67 3.69 2.72 1.15
CA ILE A 67 2.32 2.23 1.33
C ILE A 67 1.70 1.94 -0.03
N ARG A 68 0.97 0.84 -0.11
CA ARG A 68 -0.02 0.56 -1.14
C ARG A 68 -1.35 0.25 -0.48
N THR A 69 -2.41 0.78 -1.05
CA THR A 69 -3.79 0.43 -0.69
C THR A 69 -4.37 -0.39 -1.82
N TYR A 70 -5.01 -1.51 -1.51
CA TYR A 70 -5.77 -2.29 -2.49
C TYR A 70 -7.11 -2.69 -1.90
N SER A 71 -8.12 -2.82 -2.76
CA SER A 71 -9.50 -3.11 -2.37
C SER A 71 -10.03 -4.25 -3.24
N PRO A 72 -9.77 -5.51 -2.87
CA PRO A 72 -10.14 -6.67 -3.68
C PRO A 72 -11.65 -6.93 -3.62
N GLU A 73 -12.32 -6.52 -2.54
CA GLU A 73 -13.76 -6.59 -2.36
C GLU A 73 -14.35 -5.19 -2.16
N GLU A 74 -15.60 -5.00 -2.59
CA GLU A 74 -16.32 -3.73 -2.42
C GLU A 74 -16.50 -3.43 -0.92
N GLY A 75 -15.76 -2.43 -0.42
CA GLY A 75 -15.85 -1.93 0.95
C GLY A 75 -14.72 -2.35 1.90
N LYS A 76 -13.75 -3.16 1.48
CA LYS A 76 -12.55 -3.48 2.29
C LYS A 76 -11.31 -2.85 1.66
N VAL A 77 -10.60 -2.02 2.44
CA VAL A 77 -9.31 -1.44 2.05
C VAL A 77 -8.22 -2.09 2.87
N TYR A 78 -7.31 -2.79 2.21
CA TYR A 78 -6.13 -3.37 2.83
C TYR A 78 -4.93 -2.45 2.65
N ILE A 79 -4.13 -2.31 3.71
CA ILE A 79 -2.89 -1.54 3.70
C ILE A 79 -1.73 -2.52 3.65
N SER A 80 -1.05 -2.54 2.51
CA SER A 80 0.20 -3.27 2.33
C SER A 80 1.38 -2.30 2.40
N ILE A 81 2.41 -2.67 3.15
CA ILE A 81 3.66 -1.91 3.21
C ILE A 81 4.73 -2.73 2.51
N ARG A 82 5.34 -2.13 1.47
CA ARG A 82 6.56 -2.65 0.84
C ARG A 82 7.75 -2.07 1.62
N PRO A 83 8.41 -2.86 2.49
CA PRO A 83 9.45 -2.33 3.35
C PRO A 83 10.72 -2.09 2.55
N GLU A 84 11.30 -0.92 2.71
CA GLU A 84 12.66 -0.62 2.26
C GLU A 84 13.66 -1.03 3.34
N ARG A 85 13.26 -0.93 4.62
CA ARG A 85 14.07 -1.32 5.78
C ARG A 85 13.19 -1.82 6.91
N ILE A 86 13.63 -2.89 7.58
CA ILE A 86 13.06 -3.37 8.83
C ILE A 86 14.18 -3.64 9.83
N VAL A 87 13.96 -3.25 11.09
CA VAL A 87 14.92 -3.47 12.18
C VAL A 87 14.18 -3.94 13.43
N GLN A 88 14.81 -4.82 14.19
CA GLN A 88 14.35 -5.13 15.54
C GLN A 88 14.59 -3.92 16.46
N ILE A 89 13.61 -3.63 17.30
CA ILE A 89 13.67 -2.53 18.28
C ILE A 89 13.31 -3.03 19.68
N GLU A 90 13.38 -2.16 20.68
CA GLU A 90 12.88 -2.44 22.02
C GLU A 90 11.50 -1.79 22.25
N GLU A 91 10.80 -2.21 23.31
CA GLU A 91 9.49 -1.63 23.66
C GLU A 91 9.55 -0.11 23.88
N LYS A 92 10.66 0.39 24.44
CA LYS A 92 10.85 1.83 24.65
C LYS A 92 10.84 2.62 23.33
N ASP A 93 11.39 2.05 22.27
CA ASP A 93 11.47 2.67 20.95
C ASP A 93 10.09 2.68 20.30
N ARG A 94 9.32 1.58 20.43
CA ARG A 94 7.91 1.52 20.03
C ARG A 94 7.10 2.60 20.76
N ASN A 95 7.28 2.74 22.07
CA ASN A 95 6.55 3.74 22.86
C ASN A 95 6.88 5.17 22.47
N LEU A 96 8.15 5.45 22.19
CA LEU A 96 8.56 6.77 21.69
C LEU A 96 7.95 7.05 20.33
N TRP A 97 8.01 6.10 19.40
CA TRP A 97 7.36 6.22 18.10
C TRP A 97 5.86 6.47 18.23
N LEU A 98 5.16 5.73 19.12
CA LEU A 98 3.73 5.88 19.33
C LEU A 98 3.38 7.28 19.86
N LEU A 99 4.20 7.83 20.76
CA LEU A 99 4.04 9.19 21.27
C LEU A 99 4.22 10.24 20.17
N GLU A 100 5.29 10.12 19.36
CA GLU A 100 5.56 11.04 18.25
C GLU A 100 4.46 10.96 17.18
N ALA A 101 3.99 9.75 16.86
CA ALA A 101 2.89 9.53 15.93
C ALA A 101 1.60 10.17 16.44
N ALA A 102 1.28 10.02 17.73
CA ALA A 102 0.15 10.65 18.39
C ALA A 102 0.22 12.19 18.34
N GLN A 103 1.37 12.79 18.64
CA GLN A 103 1.58 14.24 18.56
C GLN A 103 1.40 14.75 17.12
N CYS A 104 2.04 14.08 16.15
CA CYS A 104 1.92 14.43 14.74
C CYS A 104 0.48 14.28 14.22
N MET A 105 -0.26 13.27 14.68
CA MET A 105 -1.69 13.11 14.36
C MET A 105 -2.52 14.26 14.92
N TRP A 106 -2.30 14.63 16.18
CA TRP A 106 -2.99 15.75 16.82
C TRP A 106 -2.78 17.06 16.07
N ASP A 107 -1.53 17.39 15.71
CA ASP A 107 -1.22 18.61 14.96
C ASP A 107 -1.92 18.63 13.59
N ARG A 108 -1.98 17.48 12.89
CA ARG A 108 -2.71 17.36 11.62
C ARG A 108 -4.21 17.55 11.82
N LEU A 109 -4.80 16.98 12.86
CA LEU A 109 -6.23 17.17 13.17
C LEU A 109 -6.56 18.64 13.45
N LEU A 110 -5.71 19.34 14.20
CA LEU A 110 -5.89 20.78 14.43
C LEU A 110 -5.84 21.59 13.15
N LYS A 111 -4.90 21.28 12.25
CA LYS A 111 -4.75 21.91 10.93
C LYS A 111 -5.94 21.63 10.02
N VAL A 112 -6.37 20.37 9.90
CA VAL A 112 -7.57 20.02 9.12
C VAL A 112 -8.81 20.72 9.67
N ARG A 113 -8.99 20.72 11.00
CA ARG A 113 -10.09 21.45 11.64
C ARG A 113 -10.08 22.95 11.32
N GLU A 114 -8.90 23.57 11.26
CA GLU A 114 -8.79 24.99 10.91
C GLU A 114 -9.12 25.24 9.44
N ALA A 115 -8.65 24.38 8.54
CA ALA A 115 -8.93 24.49 7.11
C ALA A 115 -10.41 24.28 6.78
N VAL A 116 -11.09 23.34 7.44
CA VAL A 116 -12.52 23.04 7.22
C VAL A 116 -13.45 24.20 7.63
N LYS A 117 -13.01 25.12 8.49
CA LYS A 117 -13.80 26.31 8.85
C LYS A 117 -14.03 27.26 7.67
N ASP A 118 -13.16 27.21 6.68
CA ASP A 118 -13.14 28.12 5.54
C ASP A 118 -12.86 27.29 4.27
N PRO A 119 -13.88 26.60 3.74
CA PRO A 119 -13.71 25.66 2.62
C PRO A 119 -13.20 26.30 1.33
N ASP A 120 -13.42 27.61 1.17
CA ASP A 120 -12.97 28.38 0.01
C ASP A 120 -11.53 28.92 0.17
N ALA A 121 -10.89 28.68 1.33
CA ALA A 121 -9.53 29.13 1.58
C ALA A 121 -8.54 28.48 0.60
N GLY A 122 -7.83 29.32 -0.15
CA GLY A 122 -6.74 28.87 -1.00
C GLY A 122 -5.47 28.56 -0.21
N ILE A 123 -4.48 28.02 -0.91
CA ILE A 123 -3.16 27.70 -0.35
C ILE A 123 -2.54 28.91 0.38
N ASN A 124 -2.60 30.11 -0.23
CA ASN A 124 -2.03 31.33 0.35
C ASN A 124 -2.75 31.76 1.64
N ASP A 125 -4.06 31.53 1.73
CA ASP A 125 -4.85 31.87 2.92
C ASP A 125 -4.45 30.95 4.09
N LEU A 126 -4.26 29.66 3.84
CA LEU A 126 -3.79 28.71 4.85
C LEU A 126 -2.36 29.03 5.30
N ILE A 127 -1.46 29.43 4.40
CA ILE A 127 -0.11 29.88 4.77
C ILE A 127 -0.17 31.09 5.70
N SER A 128 -1.06 32.06 5.43
CA SER A 128 -1.25 33.21 6.31
C SER A 128 -1.76 32.82 7.71
N LYS A 129 -2.44 31.67 7.83
CA LYS A 129 -2.92 31.07 9.08
C LYS A 129 -1.85 30.18 9.76
N GLY A 130 -0.62 30.14 9.25
CA GLY A 130 0.54 29.47 9.87
C GLY A 130 0.84 28.07 9.35
N PHE A 131 0.23 27.66 8.24
CA PHE A 131 0.55 26.39 7.59
C PHE A 131 1.85 26.54 6.79
N THR A 132 2.63 25.45 6.70
CA THR A 132 3.70 25.38 5.70
C THR A 132 3.11 25.18 4.29
N GLN A 133 3.89 25.46 3.25
CA GLN A 133 3.50 25.23 1.85
C GLN A 133 2.97 23.80 1.63
N GLN A 134 3.72 22.80 2.08
CA GLN A 134 3.35 21.38 1.92
C GLN A 134 2.10 20.98 2.69
N GLU A 135 1.85 21.62 3.83
CA GLU A 135 0.65 21.38 4.62
C GLU A 135 -0.58 22.00 3.96
N ALA A 136 -0.47 23.24 3.51
CA ALA A 136 -1.56 23.94 2.81
C ALA A 136 -1.94 23.19 1.52
N GLU A 137 -0.97 22.88 0.65
CA GLU A 137 -1.18 22.08 -0.56
C GLU A 137 -1.82 20.74 -0.24
N GLY A 138 -1.25 20.00 0.73
CA GLY A 138 -1.72 18.67 1.06
C GLY A 138 -3.11 18.65 1.70
N VAL A 139 -3.48 19.67 2.48
CA VAL A 139 -4.83 19.77 3.07
C VAL A 139 -5.85 20.17 2.01
N CYS A 140 -5.54 21.14 1.14
CA CYS A 140 -6.43 21.50 0.03
C CYS A 140 -6.71 20.29 -0.87
N MET A 141 -5.66 19.58 -1.31
CA MET A 141 -5.82 18.37 -2.13
C MET A 141 -6.63 17.27 -1.42
N ALA A 142 -6.38 17.07 -0.11
CA ALA A 142 -7.10 16.06 0.65
C ALA A 142 -8.59 16.41 0.80
N LEU A 143 -8.93 17.68 1.08
CA LEU A 143 -10.32 18.12 1.20
C LEU A 143 -11.05 18.09 -0.15
N GLU A 144 -10.37 18.42 -1.24
CA GLU A 144 -10.93 18.33 -2.60
C GLU A 144 -11.23 16.88 -2.98
N HIS A 145 -10.31 15.96 -2.68
CA HIS A 145 -10.42 14.56 -3.11
C HIS A 145 -11.26 13.68 -2.16
N TYR A 146 -11.07 13.82 -0.84
CA TYR A 146 -11.72 12.98 0.18
C TYR A 146 -12.88 13.67 0.91
N GLY A 147 -13.05 14.99 0.73
CA GLY A 147 -14.03 15.76 1.50
C GLY A 147 -13.60 15.96 2.96
N ASN A 148 -14.57 16.23 3.83
CA ASN A 148 -14.31 16.42 5.26
C ASN A 148 -14.12 15.06 5.96
N PRO A 149 -12.94 14.77 6.54
CA PRO A 149 -12.70 13.48 7.16
C PRO A 149 -13.49 13.30 8.46
N GLU A 150 -13.92 12.06 8.73
CA GLU A 150 -14.51 11.70 10.02
C GLU A 150 -13.44 11.72 11.12
N SER A 151 -13.32 12.86 11.80
CA SER A 151 -12.26 13.09 12.80
C SER A 151 -12.37 12.17 14.02
N THR A 152 -13.55 11.60 14.29
CA THR A 152 -13.81 10.73 15.44
C THR A 152 -12.92 9.50 15.47
N VAL A 153 -12.65 8.88 14.30
CA VAL A 153 -11.83 7.67 14.19
C VAL A 153 -10.40 7.97 14.67
N TYR A 154 -9.82 9.07 14.24
CA TYR A 154 -8.46 9.47 14.64
C TYR A 154 -8.38 9.90 16.11
N LEU A 155 -9.43 10.54 16.65
CA LEU A 155 -9.48 10.88 18.08
C LEU A 155 -9.57 9.63 18.97
N LYS A 156 -10.29 8.59 18.55
CA LYS A 156 -10.28 7.27 19.22
C LYS A 156 -8.88 6.67 19.24
N THR A 157 -8.20 6.66 18.10
CA THR A 157 -6.80 6.21 17.99
C THR A 157 -5.88 6.96 18.95
N LEU A 158 -6.02 8.28 19.05
CA LEU A 158 -5.24 9.09 19.98
C LEU A 158 -5.53 8.75 21.44
N GLN A 159 -6.79 8.55 21.81
CA GLN A 159 -7.18 8.12 23.15
C GLN A 159 -6.53 6.78 23.50
N SER A 160 -6.62 5.79 22.61
CA SER A 160 -6.03 4.46 22.81
C SER A 160 -4.51 4.53 22.97
N ALA A 161 -3.82 5.28 22.10
CA ALA A 161 -2.38 5.49 22.17
C ALA A 161 -1.95 6.12 23.51
N LEU A 162 -2.63 7.19 23.94
CA LEU A 162 -2.30 7.89 25.18
C LEU A 162 -2.60 7.05 26.42
N ARG A 163 -3.70 6.29 26.46
CA ARG A 163 -3.99 5.34 27.54
C ARG A 163 -2.91 4.27 27.67
N LYS A 164 -2.41 3.75 26.54
CA LYS A 164 -1.32 2.77 26.53
C LYS A 164 -0.01 3.34 27.07
N LEU A 165 0.30 4.60 26.77
CA LEU A 165 1.53 5.27 27.20
C LEU A 165 1.46 5.80 28.64
N LEU A 166 0.26 6.20 29.09
CA LEU A 166 0.00 6.84 30.37
C LEU A 166 -1.12 6.09 31.13
N PRO A 167 -0.91 4.83 31.54
CA PRO A 167 -1.96 3.99 32.13
C PRO A 167 -2.46 4.52 33.50
N ASP A 168 -1.63 5.30 34.20
CA ASP A 168 -1.97 5.91 35.49
C ASP A 168 -2.76 7.22 35.33
N ASN A 169 -2.91 7.73 34.11
CA ASN A 169 -3.69 8.93 33.83
C ASN A 169 -5.09 8.55 33.36
N ASP A 170 -6.10 9.30 33.83
CA ASP A 170 -7.48 9.17 33.37
C ASP A 170 -7.66 9.87 32.01
N VAL A 171 -7.08 9.28 30.97
CA VAL A 171 -7.21 9.78 29.60
C VAL A 171 -8.55 9.30 29.04
N ASP A 172 -9.54 10.18 29.03
CA ASP A 172 -10.83 9.91 28.43
C ASP A 172 -11.31 11.12 27.60
N PHE A 173 -11.52 10.91 26.30
CA PHE A 173 -12.12 11.90 25.41
C PHE A 173 -13.64 11.69 25.28
N GLY A 174 -14.21 10.74 26.03
CA GLY A 174 -15.63 10.39 25.97
C GLY A 174 -16.01 9.61 24.71
N LEU A 175 -15.04 8.96 24.07
CA LEU A 175 -15.23 8.20 22.83
C LEU A 175 -15.34 6.69 23.13
N PRO A 176 -16.27 5.97 22.48
CA PRO A 176 -16.45 4.54 22.69
C PRO A 176 -15.23 3.75 22.21
N GLU A 177 -14.94 2.65 22.90
CA GLU A 177 -13.73 1.83 22.72
C GLU A 177 -13.77 0.90 21.50
N ASP A 178 -14.87 0.87 20.74
CA ASP A 178 -14.96 0.01 19.58
C ASP A 178 -13.90 0.44 18.55
N MET A 179 -12.85 -0.39 18.50
CA MET A 179 -11.83 -0.42 17.48
C MET A 179 -12.53 -0.89 16.22
N GLY A 180 -12.44 -0.13 15.13
CA GLY A 180 -13.00 -0.58 13.86
C GLY A 180 -12.53 -2.00 13.53
N GLU A 181 -13.38 -2.78 12.85
CA GLU A 181 -13.00 -4.10 12.32
C GLU A 181 -11.87 -3.91 11.30
N TYR A 182 -10.62 -4.10 11.74
CA TYR A 182 -9.49 -4.24 10.84
C TYR A 182 -9.45 -5.69 10.37
N PRO A 183 -9.25 -5.95 9.07
CA PRO A 183 -9.11 -7.31 8.60
C PRO A 183 -7.99 -8.02 9.37
N ASP A 184 -8.30 -9.17 9.94
CA ASP A 184 -7.33 -10.00 10.65
C ASP A 184 -6.37 -10.69 9.67
N GLU A 185 -6.82 -10.88 8.42
CA GLU A 185 -6.11 -11.60 7.36
C GLU A 185 -6.23 -10.81 6.05
N MET A 186 -5.16 -10.80 5.24
CA MET A 186 -5.29 -10.47 3.81
C MET A 186 -5.81 -11.71 3.09
N ASP A 187 -6.79 -11.56 2.21
CA ASP A 187 -7.21 -12.66 1.33
C ASP A 187 -6.01 -13.18 0.52
N ASP A 188 -5.78 -14.49 0.56
CA ASP A 188 -4.63 -15.17 -0.06
C ASP A 188 -4.60 -15.09 -1.61
N GLU A 189 -5.65 -14.54 -2.24
CA GLU A 189 -5.83 -14.55 -3.70
C GLU A 189 -4.94 -13.58 -4.48
N ILE A 190 -4.02 -12.84 -3.83
CA ILE A 190 -3.02 -12.03 -4.54
C ILE A 190 -1.63 -12.27 -3.94
N VAL A 191 -1.06 -13.40 -4.33
CA VAL A 191 0.39 -13.55 -4.51
C VAL A 191 0.79 -12.73 -5.73
N ASP A 192 1.83 -11.89 -5.63
CA ASP A 192 2.59 -11.49 -6.82
C ASP A 192 2.89 -12.79 -7.61
N ASP A 193 2.44 -12.90 -8.87
CA ASP A 193 2.64 -14.07 -9.75
C ASP A 193 4.10 -14.18 -10.25
N ASP A 194 5.06 -13.76 -9.42
CA ASP A 194 6.47 -13.92 -9.66
C ASP A 194 6.95 -15.21 -8.98
N VAL A 195 7.06 -16.26 -9.80
CA VAL A 195 7.85 -17.50 -9.63
C VAL A 195 7.06 -18.78 -9.36
N LYS A 196 6.58 -19.39 -10.45
CA LYS A 196 6.24 -20.80 -10.54
C LYS A 196 7.51 -21.67 -10.49
N VAL A 197 7.95 -22.08 -9.30
CA VAL A 197 8.90 -23.21 -9.15
C VAL A 197 8.13 -24.46 -8.76
N THR A 198 8.07 -25.38 -9.71
CA THR A 198 7.44 -26.69 -9.59
C THR A 198 8.26 -27.61 -8.68
N SER A 199 7.69 -28.05 -7.56
CA SER A 199 8.13 -29.27 -6.87
C SER A 199 6.96 -30.22 -6.71
N SER A 200 7.07 -31.33 -7.44
CA SER A 200 6.11 -32.41 -7.56
C SER A 200 6.14 -33.35 -6.35
N SER A 201 4.97 -33.70 -5.80
CA SER A 201 4.65 -35.10 -5.49
C SER A 201 3.15 -35.33 -5.21
N SER A 202 2.58 -36.20 -6.06
CA SER A 202 1.45 -37.14 -5.86
C SER A 202 0.05 -36.65 -5.41
N ALA A 203 -0.82 -36.60 -6.43
CA ALA A 203 -2.29 -36.57 -6.54
C ALA A 203 -3.07 -37.62 -5.69
N PRO A 204 -4.44 -37.71 -5.71
CA PRO A 204 -5.44 -37.09 -6.63
C PRO A 204 -6.69 -36.44 -5.97
N SER A 205 -7.47 -35.53 -6.60
CA SER A 205 -8.34 -35.78 -7.78
C SER A 205 -9.00 -34.49 -8.35
N ALA A 206 -8.80 -34.23 -9.66
CA ALA A 206 -9.64 -33.62 -10.73
C ALA A 206 -10.59 -32.39 -10.53
N PRO A 207 -10.95 -31.62 -11.60
CA PRO A 207 -10.35 -31.44 -12.94
C PRO A 207 -9.91 -29.97 -13.25
N VAL A 208 -9.16 -29.84 -14.34
CA VAL A 208 -8.41 -28.65 -14.82
C VAL A 208 -9.25 -27.78 -15.76
N ALA A 209 -9.11 -26.44 -15.67
CA ALA A 209 -9.50 -25.48 -16.71
C ALA A 209 -8.29 -24.61 -17.12
N ASP A 210 -8.05 -24.64 -18.43
CA ASP A 210 -7.21 -23.88 -19.38
C ASP A 210 -6.29 -22.70 -18.94
N SER A 211 -5.00 -22.77 -19.29
CA SER A 211 -3.98 -21.70 -19.14
C SER A 211 -3.41 -21.23 -20.48
N GLY A 212 -4.09 -21.51 -21.60
CA GLY A 212 -3.63 -21.16 -22.95
C GLY A 212 -4.02 -19.77 -23.46
N ASN A 213 -4.92 -19.06 -22.78
CA ASN A 213 -5.61 -17.88 -23.32
C ASN A 213 -4.89 -16.54 -23.08
N ASP A 214 -4.00 -16.46 -22.08
CA ASP A 214 -3.41 -15.18 -21.65
C ASP A 214 -2.17 -14.78 -22.46
N MET A 215 -1.39 -15.74 -22.96
CA MET A 215 -0.22 -15.43 -23.82
C MET A 215 -0.63 -14.84 -25.17
N ASP A 216 -1.77 -15.25 -25.73
CA ASP A 216 -2.27 -14.70 -27.00
C ASP A 216 -2.74 -13.25 -26.81
N LYS A 217 -3.32 -12.92 -25.66
CA LYS A 217 -3.75 -11.55 -25.33
C LYS A 217 -2.57 -10.61 -25.05
N GLU A 218 -1.51 -11.10 -24.42
CA GLU A 218 -0.26 -10.34 -24.24
C GLU A 218 0.35 -9.88 -25.56
N GLU A 219 0.38 -10.77 -26.56
CA GLU A 219 0.90 -10.44 -27.90
C GLU A 219 0.03 -9.37 -28.59
N ILE A 220 -1.29 -9.43 -28.40
CA ILE A 220 -2.25 -8.43 -28.90
C ILE A 220 -1.97 -7.06 -28.26
N ILE A 221 -1.82 -6.98 -26.94
CA ILE A 221 -1.56 -5.71 -26.23
C ILE A 221 -0.20 -5.12 -26.63
N LEU A 222 0.85 -5.95 -26.74
CA LEU A 222 2.15 -5.50 -27.24
C LEU A 222 2.06 -4.94 -28.66
N GLY A 223 1.24 -5.56 -29.52
CA GLY A 223 0.97 -5.09 -30.88
C GLY A 223 0.28 -3.72 -30.90
N PHE A 224 -0.66 -3.46 -29.98
CA PHE A 224 -1.28 -2.15 -29.84
C PHE A 224 -0.32 -1.07 -29.35
N ILE A 225 0.53 -1.40 -28.37
CA ILE A 225 1.57 -0.47 -27.88
C ILE A 225 2.53 -0.10 -29.00
N ASP A 226 3.02 -1.07 -29.79
CA ASP A 226 3.91 -0.81 -30.93
C ASP A 226 3.23 0.02 -32.03
N ARG A 227 1.92 -0.17 -32.24
CA ARG A 227 1.15 0.60 -33.22
C ARG A 227 0.90 2.04 -32.79
N LEU A 228 0.67 2.26 -31.50
CA LEU A 228 0.36 3.57 -30.92
C LEU A 228 1.62 4.39 -30.58
N ASP A 229 2.74 3.73 -30.33
CA ASP A 229 4.05 4.36 -30.10
C ASP A 229 5.16 3.80 -31.02
N PRO A 230 5.02 3.93 -32.35
CA PRO A 230 5.97 3.37 -33.30
C PRO A 230 7.34 4.03 -33.15
N GLY A 231 8.32 3.28 -32.65
CA GLY A 231 9.69 3.74 -32.45
C GLY A 231 9.99 4.36 -31.08
N GLY A 232 9.08 4.23 -30.10
CA GLY A 232 9.36 4.58 -28.70
C GLY A 232 9.50 6.08 -28.47
N SER A 233 8.43 6.85 -28.68
CA SER A 233 8.41 8.26 -28.35
C SER A 233 8.58 8.50 -26.84
N ALA A 234 8.97 9.71 -26.45
CA ALA A 234 9.13 10.06 -25.03
C ALA A 234 7.81 10.02 -24.23
N LYS A 235 6.66 9.95 -24.91
CA LYS A 235 5.35 10.03 -24.29
C LYS A 235 4.74 8.65 -24.00
N GLY A 236 5.07 7.63 -24.79
CA GLY A 236 4.45 6.30 -24.71
C GLY A 236 3.07 6.24 -25.38
N ALA A 237 2.52 5.02 -25.48
CA ALA A 237 1.19 4.74 -25.99
C ALA A 237 0.11 5.05 -24.93
N PRO A 238 -0.93 5.84 -25.23
CA PRO A 238 -2.00 6.14 -24.29
C PRO A 238 -2.81 4.90 -23.90
N ARG A 239 -3.00 4.67 -22.60
CA ARG A 239 -3.68 3.47 -22.08
C ARG A 239 -5.17 3.42 -22.41
N ASP A 240 -5.85 4.57 -22.42
CA ASP A 240 -7.25 4.71 -22.84
C ASP A 240 -7.46 4.28 -24.30
N GLU A 241 -6.51 4.55 -25.17
CA GLU A 241 -6.55 4.13 -26.58
C GLU A 241 -6.25 2.63 -26.74
N ILE A 242 -5.35 2.07 -25.92
CA ILE A 242 -5.09 0.62 -25.87
C ILE A 242 -6.36 -0.12 -25.41
N GLU A 243 -7.01 0.35 -24.34
CA GLU A 243 -8.27 -0.22 -23.83
C GLU A 243 -9.38 -0.20 -24.89
N ARG A 244 -9.48 0.89 -25.66
CA ARG A 244 -10.45 0.97 -26.76
C ARG A 244 -10.19 -0.06 -27.86
N LEU A 245 -8.93 -0.24 -28.26
CA LEU A 245 -8.55 -1.23 -29.29
C LEU A 245 -8.70 -2.67 -28.78
N ALA A 246 -8.39 -2.90 -27.50
CA ALA A 246 -8.51 -4.19 -26.84
C ALA A 246 -9.97 -4.64 -26.70
N ALA A 247 -10.89 -3.69 -26.45
CA ALA A 247 -12.33 -3.97 -26.41
C ALA A 247 -12.88 -4.49 -27.75
N GLU A 248 -12.30 -4.09 -28.89
CA GLU A 248 -12.68 -4.61 -30.22
C GLU A 248 -12.27 -6.08 -30.42
N GLU A 249 -11.22 -6.52 -29.73
CA GLU A 249 -10.74 -7.92 -29.69
C GLU A 249 -11.35 -8.73 -28.52
N GLY A 250 -12.30 -8.15 -27.79
CA GLY A 250 -13.00 -8.81 -26.69
C GLY A 250 -12.21 -8.87 -25.37
N ILE A 251 -11.18 -8.03 -25.22
CA ILE A 251 -10.40 -7.88 -23.99
C ILE A 251 -10.97 -6.68 -23.22
N SER A 252 -11.43 -6.91 -22.00
CA SER A 252 -11.99 -5.86 -21.14
C SER A 252 -10.91 -4.91 -20.59
N ALA A 253 -11.29 -3.73 -20.12
CA ALA A 253 -10.34 -2.77 -19.53
C ALA A 253 -9.58 -3.35 -18.32
N ASN A 254 -10.24 -4.19 -17.52
CA ASN A 254 -9.62 -4.90 -16.41
C ASN A 254 -8.59 -5.92 -16.90
N GLU A 255 -8.89 -6.67 -17.98
CA GLU A 255 -7.92 -7.60 -18.57
C GLU A 255 -6.73 -6.84 -19.19
N VAL A 256 -6.95 -5.65 -19.77
CA VAL A 256 -5.84 -4.80 -20.26
C VAL A 256 -4.94 -4.36 -19.11
N GLU A 257 -5.50 -4.04 -17.95
CA GLU A 257 -4.75 -3.72 -16.72
C GLU A 257 -3.90 -4.91 -16.29
N GLU A 258 -4.53 -6.07 -16.10
CA GLU A 258 -3.86 -7.31 -15.69
C GLU A 258 -2.74 -7.71 -16.66
N ILE A 259 -3.01 -7.63 -17.98
CA ILE A 259 -2.03 -7.94 -19.02
C ILE A 259 -0.90 -6.91 -19.04
N SER A 260 -1.21 -5.62 -18.86
CA SER A 260 -0.19 -4.57 -18.84
C SER A 260 0.73 -4.73 -17.63
N ASP A 261 0.19 -5.10 -16.47
CA ASP A 261 0.96 -5.38 -15.27
C ASP A 261 1.85 -6.61 -15.47
N SER A 262 1.31 -7.71 -16.02
CA SER A 262 2.09 -8.91 -16.41
C SER A 262 3.25 -8.56 -17.36
N LEU A 263 3.01 -7.71 -18.37
CA LEU A 263 4.05 -7.28 -19.31
C LEU A 263 5.10 -6.35 -18.67
N MET A 264 4.73 -5.57 -17.65
CA MET A 264 5.65 -4.74 -16.86
C MET A 264 6.54 -5.61 -15.97
N ASP A 265 5.98 -6.63 -15.33
CA ASP A 265 6.71 -7.57 -14.49
C ASP A 265 7.69 -8.41 -15.32
N LYS A 266 7.29 -8.82 -16.53
CA LYS A 266 8.17 -9.45 -17.53
C LYS A 266 9.25 -8.51 -18.09
N GLY A 267 9.20 -7.22 -17.77
CA GLY A 267 10.14 -6.22 -18.28
C GLY A 267 10.03 -6.01 -19.79
N LEU A 268 8.86 -6.25 -20.37
CA LEU A 268 8.58 -6.01 -21.79
C LEU A 268 8.05 -4.60 -22.03
N ILE A 269 7.35 -4.01 -21.04
CA ILE A 269 6.85 -2.64 -21.08
C ILE A 269 7.11 -1.91 -19.75
N TYR A 270 6.93 -0.58 -19.71
CA TYR A 270 6.96 0.26 -18.51
C TYR A 270 6.06 1.48 -18.68
N GLU A 271 5.68 2.11 -17.56
CA GLU A 271 4.84 3.31 -17.54
C GLU A 271 5.69 4.58 -17.29
N PRO A 272 6.13 5.31 -18.34
CA PRO A 272 6.90 6.54 -18.18
C PRO A 272 6.11 7.67 -17.50
N ASN A 273 4.80 7.72 -17.71
CA ASN A 273 3.87 8.66 -17.08
C ASN A 273 2.56 7.93 -16.82
N LEU A 274 1.85 8.29 -15.75
CA LEU A 274 0.56 7.71 -15.42
C LEU A 274 -0.40 7.75 -16.62
N GLY A 275 -0.92 6.58 -17.02
CA GLY A 275 -1.81 6.38 -18.16
C GLY A 275 -1.10 6.18 -19.51
N TYR A 276 0.22 5.97 -19.55
CA TYR A 276 0.97 5.76 -20.80
C TYR A 276 1.90 4.55 -20.71
N LEU A 277 1.78 3.60 -21.63
CA LEU A 277 2.58 2.38 -21.67
C LEU A 277 3.62 2.44 -22.78
N ARG A 278 4.81 1.90 -22.53
CA ARG A 278 5.90 1.88 -23.50
C ARG A 278 6.68 0.59 -23.45
N LYS A 279 7.01 0.04 -24.62
CA LYS A 279 7.88 -1.13 -24.76
C LYS A 279 9.34 -0.82 -24.41
N ILE A 280 10.01 -1.74 -23.71
CA ILE A 280 11.42 -1.66 -23.31
C ILE A 280 12.34 -2.03 -24.47
#